data_AF-A0A7K1AR21-F1
#
_entry.id   AF-A0A7K1AR21-F1
#
_cell.length_a   1.000
_cell.length_b   1.000
_cell.length_c   1.000
_cell.angle_alpha   90.00
_cell.angle_beta   90.00
_cell.angle_gamma   90.00
#
_symmetry.space_group_name_H-M   'P 1'
#
loop_
_entity.id
_entity.type
_entity.pdbx_description
1 polymer ?
#
loop_
_entity_poly.entity_id
_entity_poly.type
_entity_poly.pdbx_seq_one_letter_code
_entity_poly.pdbx_strand_id
1 'polypeptide(L)'
;MSNPEVESQEQLSHVFDPAALARSIEAILMVVDEPVTELTLASVLEVTVDQVVDALERLVPSYEDRGFSLKAINGGWRFYSHPDCSAVVEKFVLDGQQNRLTQAALETLAVIAYRQPVSRARVSAIRGVNVEAVMKT
;
A
#
# COMPACT_ATOMS: atom_id res chain seq x y z
N MET A 1 -9.22 -52.99 -13.71
CA MET A 1 -8.11 -52.03 -13.84
C MET A 1 -8.50 -50.81 -13.03
N SER A 2 -7.95 -50.71 -11.82
CA SER A 2 -8.34 -49.71 -10.81
C SER A 2 -7.65 -48.38 -11.10
N ASN A 3 -8.40 -47.29 -11.01
CA ASN A 3 -7.89 -45.93 -11.11
C ASN A 3 -7.21 -45.54 -9.79
N PRO A 4 -5.91 -45.18 -9.75
CA PRO A 4 -5.23 -44.80 -8.52
C PRO A 4 -4.96 -43.29 -8.51
N GLU A 5 -5.96 -42.45 -8.30
CA GLU A 5 -5.76 -40.98 -8.24
C GLU A 5 -6.68 -40.29 -7.22
N VAL A 6 -6.85 -40.87 -6.02
CA VAL A 6 -7.49 -40.16 -4.90
C VAL A 6 -6.60 -40.25 -3.66
N GLU A 7 -5.40 -39.68 -3.77
CA GLU A 7 -4.51 -39.41 -2.62
C GLU A 7 -3.98 -37.98 -2.79
N SER A 8 -4.75 -36.95 -2.40
CA SER A 8 -4.21 -35.57 -2.44
C SER A 8 -4.80 -34.54 -1.48
N GLN A 9 -5.70 -34.86 -0.53
CA GLN A 9 -6.33 -33.78 0.25
C GLN A 9 -6.48 -33.98 1.77
N GLU A 10 -6.01 -35.08 2.37
CA GLU A 10 -6.28 -35.35 3.81
C GLU A 10 -5.12 -35.04 4.79
N GLN A 11 -4.00 -34.44 4.37
CA GLN A 11 -2.80 -34.36 5.23
C GLN A 11 -2.42 -32.98 5.80
N LEU A 12 -3.24 -31.93 5.64
CA LEU A 12 -3.01 -30.64 6.32
C LEU A 12 -3.68 -30.54 7.70
N SER A 13 -3.74 -31.65 8.45
CA SER A 13 -4.13 -31.63 9.87
C SER A 13 -2.90 -31.40 10.77
N HIS A 14 -2.13 -30.34 10.52
CA HIS A 14 -1.27 -29.83 11.57
C HIS A 14 -2.16 -29.11 12.59
N VAL A 15 -1.94 -29.37 13.89
CA VAL A 15 -2.64 -28.71 15.00
C VAL A 15 -2.55 -27.20 14.80
N PHE A 16 -3.62 -26.63 14.26
CA PHE A 16 -3.67 -25.24 13.84
C PHE A 16 -4.07 -24.40 15.04
N ASP A 17 -3.18 -23.50 15.48
CA ASP A 17 -3.50 -22.50 16.50
C ASP A 17 -4.13 -21.27 15.81
N PRO A 18 -5.43 -20.98 16.01
CA PRO A 18 -6.07 -19.82 15.42
C PRO A 18 -5.42 -18.50 15.81
N ALA A 19 -4.85 -18.42 17.02
CA ALA A 19 -4.16 -17.21 17.48
C ALA A 19 -2.80 -17.04 16.79
N ALA A 20 -2.12 -18.13 16.44
CA ALA A 20 -0.90 -18.08 15.63
C ALA A 20 -1.21 -17.63 14.19
N LEU A 21 -2.28 -18.15 13.56
CA LEU A 21 -2.64 -17.70 12.20
C LEU A 21 -3.00 -16.22 12.17
N ALA A 22 -3.83 -15.76 13.11
CA ALA A 22 -4.22 -14.36 13.20
C ALA A 22 -2.98 -13.45 13.28
N ARG A 23 -2.00 -13.79 14.12
CA ARG A 23 -0.73 -13.05 14.22
C ARG A 23 0.08 -13.05 12.92
N SER A 24 0.13 -14.18 12.22
CA SER A 24 0.81 -14.28 10.92
C SER A 24 0.14 -13.43 9.85
N ILE A 25 -1.20 -13.44 9.79
CA ILE A 25 -1.98 -12.60 8.88
C ILE A 25 -1.73 -11.12 9.19
N GLU A 26 -1.79 -10.71 10.46
CA GLU A 26 -1.49 -9.33 10.86
C GLU A 26 -0.08 -8.89 10.42
N ALA A 27 0.92 -9.76 10.62
CA ALA A 27 2.29 -9.47 10.24
C ALA A 27 2.44 -9.27 8.72
N ILE A 28 1.78 -10.10 7.90
CA ILE A 28 1.76 -9.94 6.45
C ILE A 28 1.04 -8.65 6.07
N LEU A 29 -0.16 -8.41 6.60
CA LEU A 29 -0.96 -7.24 6.26
C LEU A 29 -0.34 -5.91 6.71
N MET A 30 0.58 -5.93 7.68
CA MET A 30 1.34 -4.77 8.11
C MET A 30 2.39 -4.33 7.08
N VAL A 31 2.96 -5.25 6.29
CA VAL A 31 4.08 -4.96 5.37
C VAL A 31 3.67 -4.78 3.91
N VAL A 32 2.39 -5.01 3.58
CA VAL A 32 1.91 -5.00 2.19
C VAL A 32 1.53 -3.60 1.71
N ASP A 33 1.96 -3.28 0.49
CA ASP A 33 1.67 -2.00 -0.17
C ASP A 33 0.38 -2.03 -1.00
N GLU A 34 -0.24 -3.20 -1.18
CA GLU A 34 -1.48 -3.43 -1.95
C GLU A 34 -2.40 -4.42 -1.22
N PRO A 35 -3.72 -4.40 -1.46
CA PRO A 35 -4.65 -5.37 -0.88
C PRO A 35 -4.29 -6.81 -1.26
N VAL A 36 -4.32 -7.72 -0.29
CA VAL A 36 -3.96 -9.13 -0.47
C VAL A 36 -5.18 -10.04 -0.37
N THR A 37 -5.36 -10.94 -1.34
CA THR A 37 -6.49 -11.88 -1.36
C THR A 37 -6.35 -13.00 -0.32
N GLU A 38 -7.48 -13.56 0.09
CA GLU A 38 -7.53 -14.72 1.00
C GLU A 38 -6.82 -15.93 0.38
N LEU A 39 -6.92 -16.11 -0.94
CA LEU A 39 -6.23 -17.18 -1.66
C LEU A 39 -4.71 -17.04 -1.57
N THR A 40 -4.19 -15.81 -1.69
CA THR A 40 -2.76 -15.54 -1.54
C THR A 40 -2.31 -15.80 -0.10
N LEU A 41 -3.06 -15.32 0.89
CA LEU A 41 -2.76 -15.56 2.31
C LEU A 41 -2.77 -17.07 2.63
N ALA A 42 -3.78 -17.79 2.16
CA ALA A 42 -3.91 -19.23 2.34
C ALA A 42 -2.72 -20.00 1.73
N SER A 43 -2.29 -19.60 0.54
CA SER A 43 -1.15 -20.19 -0.15
C SER A 43 0.17 -19.94 0.59
N VAL A 44 0.39 -18.72 1.10
CA VAL A 44 1.63 -18.35 1.83
C VAL A 44 1.69 -19.00 3.21
N LEU A 45 0.54 -19.13 3.88
CA LEU A 45 0.44 -19.65 5.25
C LEU A 45 0.21 -21.17 5.29
N GLU A 46 0.11 -21.82 4.12
CA GLU A 46 -0.12 -23.26 3.95
C GLU A 46 -1.38 -23.75 4.68
N VAL A 47 -2.48 -22.98 4.55
CA VAL A 47 -3.78 -23.24 5.20
C VAL A 47 -4.91 -23.18 4.18
N THR A 48 -6.12 -23.56 4.59
CA THR A 48 -7.30 -23.42 3.72
C THR A 48 -7.77 -21.97 3.65
N VAL A 49 -8.46 -21.62 2.55
CA VAL A 49 -9.07 -20.30 2.39
C VAL A 49 -10.10 -20.05 3.50
N ASP A 50 -10.88 -21.05 3.87
CA ASP A 50 -11.87 -20.94 4.95
C ASP A 50 -11.22 -20.58 6.29
N GLN A 51 -10.06 -21.18 6.62
CA GLN A 51 -9.31 -20.83 7.83
C GLN A 51 -8.85 -19.36 7.84
N VAL A 52 -8.46 -18.84 6.67
CA VAL A 52 -8.07 -17.44 6.51
C VAL A 52 -9.27 -16.51 6.65
N VAL A 53 -10.40 -16.84 6.01
CA VAL A 53 -11.65 -16.08 6.12
C VAL A 53 -12.10 -16.00 7.58
N ASP A 54 -12.17 -17.14 8.27
CA ASP A 54 -12.55 -17.21 9.68
C ASP A 54 -11.59 -16.42 10.59
N ALA A 55 -10.29 -16.38 10.26
CA ALA A 55 -9.32 -15.61 11.01
C ALA A 55 -9.48 -14.09 10.77
N LEU A 56 -9.69 -13.68 9.53
CA LEU A 56 -9.92 -12.28 9.16
C LEU A 56 -11.20 -11.74 9.79
N GLU A 57 -12.30 -12.49 9.73
CA GLU A 57 -13.58 -12.11 10.35
C GLU A 57 -13.47 -11.95 11.87
N ARG A 58 -12.64 -12.76 12.54
CA ARG A 58 -12.35 -12.60 13.97
C ARG A 58 -11.42 -11.42 14.27
N LEU A 59 -10.52 -11.09 13.36
CA LEU A 59 -9.59 -9.97 13.52
C LEU A 59 -10.30 -8.62 13.39
N VAL A 60 -11.21 -8.45 12.41
CA VAL A 60 -11.92 -7.18 12.15
C VAL A 60 -12.44 -6.49 13.43
N PRO A 61 -13.26 -7.14 14.29
CA PRO A 61 -13.80 -6.47 15.48
C PRO A 61 -12.72 -6.11 16.51
N SER A 62 -11.58 -6.80 16.53
CA SER A 62 -10.47 -6.49 17.45
C SER A 62 -9.74 -5.18 17.13
N TYR A 63 -10.05 -4.58 15.97
CA TYR A 63 -9.48 -3.32 15.46
C TYR A 63 -10.44 -2.13 15.53
N GLU A 64 -11.70 -2.29 15.97
CA GLU A 64 -12.68 -1.20 15.99
C GLU A 64 -12.24 -0.01 16.88
N ASP A 65 -11.63 -0.28 18.03
CA ASP A 65 -11.18 0.77 18.96
C ASP A 65 -9.72 1.24 18.73
N ARG A 66 -9.14 0.94 17.56
CA ARG A 66 -7.74 1.28 17.23
C ARG A 66 -7.65 2.40 16.19
N GLY A 67 -6.50 3.06 16.10
CA GLY A 67 -6.23 4.11 15.11
C GLY A 67 -6.13 3.62 13.65
N PHE A 68 -6.30 2.31 13.41
CA PHE A 68 -6.32 1.68 12.10
C PHE A 68 -7.32 0.52 12.09
N SER A 69 -7.88 0.25 10.91
CA SER A 69 -8.93 -0.73 10.68
C SER A 69 -8.54 -1.69 9.56
N LEU A 70 -8.89 -2.97 9.72
CA LEU A 70 -8.74 -3.99 8.70
C LEU A 70 -9.97 -3.94 7.77
N LYS A 71 -9.77 -3.81 6.45
CA LYS A 71 -10.87 -3.74 5.48
C LYS A 71 -10.66 -4.66 4.28
N ALA A 72 -11.77 -5.19 3.78
CA ALA A 72 -11.86 -5.86 2.48
C ALA A 72 -12.21 -4.84 1.39
N ILE A 73 -11.34 -4.66 0.39
CA ILE A 73 -11.50 -3.75 -0.75
C ILE A 73 -11.04 -4.45 -2.02
N ASN A 74 -11.83 -4.38 -3.09
CA ASN A 74 -11.52 -4.97 -4.41
C ASN A 74 -11.14 -6.46 -4.36
N GLY A 75 -11.71 -7.22 -3.42
CA GLY A 75 -11.40 -8.65 -3.26
C GLY A 75 -10.07 -8.93 -2.56
N GLY A 76 -9.51 -7.96 -1.84
CA GLY A 76 -8.32 -8.15 -0.99
C GLY A 76 -8.43 -7.41 0.33
N TRP A 77 -7.54 -7.74 1.25
CA TRP A 77 -7.50 -7.23 2.61
C TRP A 77 -6.30 -6.31 2.82
N ARG A 78 -6.51 -5.23 3.57
CA ARG A 78 -5.44 -4.31 3.97
C ARG A 78 -5.82 -3.52 5.22
N PHE A 79 -4.81 -3.07 5.96
CA PHE A 79 -4.97 -2.04 6.98
C PHE A 79 -5.08 -0.64 6.37
N TYR A 80 -6.00 0.15 6.93
CA TYR A 80 -6.19 1.56 6.64
C TYR A 80 -6.24 2.35 7.95
N SER A 81 -5.94 3.65 7.92
CA SER A 81 -6.21 4.51 9.07
C SER A 81 -7.69 4.47 9.44
N HIS A 82 -7.98 4.54 10.75
CA HIS A 82 -9.35 4.60 11.21
C HIS A 82 -9.99 5.93 10.74
N PRO A 83 -11.25 5.94 10.28
CA PRO A 83 -11.91 7.16 9.80
C PRO A 83 -11.88 8.32 10.81
N ASP A 84 -11.99 8.02 12.10
CA ASP A 84 -11.94 9.03 13.17
C ASP A 84 -10.59 9.74 13.26
N CYS A 85 -9.52 9.12 12.75
CA CYS A 85 -8.19 9.71 12.67
C CYS A 85 -7.95 10.50 11.38
N SER A 86 -8.94 10.64 10.48
CA SER A 86 -8.78 11.26 9.16
C SER A 86 -8.19 12.68 9.25
N ALA A 87 -8.66 13.52 10.17
CA ALA A 87 -8.16 14.90 10.29
C ALA A 87 -6.68 14.97 10.67
N VAL A 88 -6.20 14.06 11.54
CA VAL A 88 -4.79 14.01 11.95
C VAL A 88 -3.91 13.47 10.82
N VAL A 89 -4.38 12.44 10.12
CA VAL A 89 -3.69 11.86 8.97
C VAL A 89 -3.61 12.87 7.82
N GLU A 90 -4.69 13.57 7.51
CA GLU A 90 -4.73 14.60 6.48
C GLU A 90 -3.74 15.73 6.79
N LYS A 91 -3.74 16.23 8.03
CA LYS A 91 -2.78 17.24 8.46
C LYS A 91 -1.33 16.75 8.29
N PHE A 92 -1.02 15.52 8.72
CA PHE A 92 0.32 14.95 8.56
C PHE A 92 0.74 14.84 7.09
N VAL A 93 -0.15 14.36 6.22
CA VAL A 93 0.11 14.23 4.79
C VAL A 93 0.31 15.60 4.13
N LEU A 94 -0.55 16.57 4.44
CA LEU A 94 -0.48 17.92 3.86
C LEU A 94 0.73 18.72 4.37
N ASP A 95 1.04 18.62 5.67
CA ASP A 95 2.21 19.27 6.26
C ASP A 95 3.52 18.65 5.72
N GLY A 96 3.54 17.35 5.43
CA GLY A 96 4.68 16.64 4.83
C GLY A 96 4.85 16.80 3.32
N GLN A 97 3.80 17.22 2.59
CA GLN A 97 3.80 17.38 1.12
C GLN A 97 4.14 18.80 0.64
N GLN A 98 4.42 19.74 1.55
CA GLN A 98 4.80 21.11 1.17
C GLN A 98 6.27 21.23 0.76
N ASN A 99 6.73 20.45 -0.24
CA ASN A 99 7.92 20.85 -0.98
C ASN A 99 7.53 21.98 -1.95
N ARG A 100 7.21 23.15 -1.38
CA ARG A 100 6.85 24.35 -2.15
C ARG A 100 7.96 24.57 -3.16
N LEU A 101 7.60 24.59 -4.45
CA LEU A 101 8.54 24.95 -5.50
C LEU A 101 9.18 26.29 -5.11
N THR A 102 10.51 26.31 -5.08
CA THR A 102 11.23 27.55 -4.82
C THR A 102 10.85 28.58 -5.88
N GLN A 103 11.02 29.86 -5.58
CA GLN A 103 10.80 30.92 -6.57
C GLN A 103 11.62 30.65 -7.85
N ALA A 104 12.86 30.19 -7.70
CA ALA A 104 13.70 29.82 -8.82
C ALA A 104 13.11 28.67 -9.66
N ALA A 105 12.41 27.72 -9.03
CA ALA A 105 11.72 26.64 -9.72
C ALA A 105 10.48 27.13 -10.48
N LEU A 106 9.67 27.97 -9.85
CA LEU A 106 8.48 28.57 -10.47
C LEU A 106 8.84 29.45 -11.67
N GLU A 107 9.89 30.26 -11.57
CA GLU A 107 10.37 31.07 -12.69
C GLU A 107 10.87 30.22 -13.86
N THR A 108 11.49 29.05 -13.61
CA THR A 108 11.90 28.12 -14.68
C THR A 108 10.67 27.51 -15.34
N LEU A 109 9.69 27.07 -14.54
CA LEU A 109 8.44 26.49 -15.03
C LEU A 109 7.67 27.50 -15.90
N ALA A 110 7.60 28.76 -15.49
CA ALA A 110 6.96 29.83 -16.26
C ALA A 110 7.63 30.04 -17.63
N VAL A 111 8.97 30.04 -17.69
CA VAL A 111 9.70 30.15 -18.95
C VAL A 111 9.39 28.96 -19.86
N ILE A 112 9.37 27.74 -19.32
CA ILE A 112 9.03 26.54 -20.08
C ILE A 112 7.60 26.64 -20.62
N ALA A 113 6.61 26.86 -19.76
CA ALA A 113 5.18 26.88 -20.13
C ALA A 113 4.85 27.88 -21.25
N TYR A 114 5.46 29.07 -21.24
CA TYR A 114 5.21 30.10 -22.25
C TYR A 114 6.10 30.03 -23.50
N ARG A 115 7.16 29.21 -23.49
CA ARG A 115 8.12 29.12 -24.60
C ARG A 115 8.28 27.72 -25.16
N GLN A 116 7.46 26.76 -24.73
CA GLN A 116 7.45 25.40 -25.29
C GLN A 116 7.17 25.43 -26.81
N PRO A 117 7.95 24.72 -27.64
CA PRO A 117 9.11 23.88 -27.29
C PRO A 117 10.40 24.70 -27.06
N VAL A 118 11.07 24.51 -25.93
CA VAL A 118 12.31 25.22 -25.54
C VAL A 118 13.37 24.24 -24.99
N SER A 119 14.64 24.45 -25.34
CA SER A 119 15.74 23.62 -24.85
C SER A 119 16.25 24.08 -23.47
N ARG A 120 16.83 23.16 -22.70
CA ARG A 120 17.43 23.45 -21.37
C ARG A 120 18.44 24.60 -21.43
N ALA A 121 19.31 24.61 -22.44
CA ALA A 121 20.29 25.68 -22.64
C ALA A 121 19.61 27.04 -22.87
N ARG A 122 18.50 27.07 -23.62
CA ARG A 122 17.73 28.28 -23.88
C ARG A 122 16.98 28.77 -22.63
N VAL A 123 16.49 27.87 -21.78
CA VAL A 123 15.90 28.24 -20.49
C VAL A 123 16.95 28.85 -19.55
N SER A 124 18.15 28.24 -19.48
CA SER A 124 19.28 28.77 -18.71
C SER A 124 19.67 30.18 -19.17
N ALA A 125 19.73 30.40 -20.50
CA ALA A 125 20.02 31.71 -21.07
C ALA A 125 18.95 32.76 -20.76
N ILE A 126 17.66 32.39 -20.78
CA ILE A 126 16.55 33.30 -20.45
C ILE A 126 16.57 33.67 -18.96
N ARG A 127 16.90 32.72 -18.09
CA ARG A 127 16.97 32.94 -16.63
C ARG A 127 18.27 33.59 -16.18
N GLY A 128 19.33 33.55 -16.99
CA GLY A 128 20.65 34.09 -16.66
C GLY A 128 21.37 33.33 -15.53
N VAL A 129 20.88 32.17 -15.13
CA VAL A 129 21.41 31.34 -14.03
C VAL A 129 21.34 29.86 -14.39
N ASN A 130 22.19 29.04 -13.76
CA ASN A 130 22.14 27.60 -13.96
C ASN A 130 20.83 27.01 -13.39
N VAL A 131 20.02 26.40 -14.25
CA VAL A 131 18.69 25.82 -13.92
C VAL A 131 18.73 24.30 -13.68
N GLU A 132 19.91 23.69 -13.59
CA GLU A 132 20.08 22.24 -13.53
C GLU A 132 19.43 21.58 -12.30
N ALA A 133 19.58 22.18 -11.11
CA ALA A 133 18.96 21.67 -9.89
C ALA A 133 17.43 21.66 -9.97
N VAL A 134 16.85 22.71 -10.57
CA VAL A 134 15.40 22.85 -10.72
C VAL A 134 14.84 21.87 -11.74
N MET A 135 15.53 21.66 -12.87
CA MET A 135 15.06 20.80 -13.97
C MET A 135 15.04 19.30 -13.63
N LYS A 136 15.64 18.90 -12.50
CA LYS A 136 15.75 17.50 -12.06
C LYS A 136 14.67 17.10 -11.04
N THR A 137 13.92 18.08 -10.52
CA THR A 137 12.88 17.89 -9.49
C THR A 137 11.52 17.82 -10.16
#